data_AF-A0A4P0XMF8-F1
#
_entry.id   AF-A0A4P0XMF8-F1
#
_cell.length_a   1.000
_cell.length_b   1.000
_cell.length_c   1.000
_cell.angle_alpha   90.00
_cell.angle_beta   90.00
_cell.angle_gamma   90.00
#
_symmetry.space_group_name_H-M   'P 1'
#
loop_
_entity.id
_entity.type
_entity.pdbx_description
1 polymer ?
#
loop_
_entity_poly.entity_id
_entity_poly.type
_entity_poly.pdbx_seq_one_letter_code
_entity_poly.pdbx_strand_id
1 'polypeptide(L)'
;MLNVQNGAYVVETLARACDGCLSGEFAALVTGPVHKGNINDAGIAFTGHTEFFEERAKASKVVMMLATEELRVALVTTHLPLKAISEAITPELLREIITILDHDLRTKFGIAQPHVLVCGLNPHAGEGGHMGTEEIDTIIPGAGRDARKGDEPQRSAAGRHPLSAEIS
;
A
#
# COMPACT_ATOMS: atom_id res chain seq x y z
N MET A 1 18.04 25.02 -10.23
CA MET A 1 17.36 25.83 -9.20
C MET A 1 15.86 25.61 -9.35
N LEU A 2 15.09 25.54 -8.26
CA LEU A 2 13.63 25.37 -8.30
C LEU A 2 12.94 26.74 -8.44
N ASN A 3 11.76 26.79 -9.07
CA ASN A 3 10.96 28.01 -9.21
C ASN A 3 9.54 27.76 -8.65
N VAL A 4 9.18 28.49 -7.58
CA VAL A 4 7.88 28.38 -6.91
C VAL A 4 6.72 28.78 -7.82
N GLN A 5 6.93 29.66 -8.80
CA GLN A 5 5.89 30.07 -9.75
C GLN A 5 5.40 28.90 -10.62
N ASN A 6 6.21 27.85 -10.76
CA ASN A 6 5.83 26.63 -11.50
C ASN A 6 5.05 25.63 -10.65
N GLY A 7 4.79 25.90 -9.37
CA GLY A 7 4.02 25.01 -8.49
C GLY A 7 2.62 24.71 -9.04
N ALA A 8 1.90 25.75 -9.47
CA ALA A 8 0.57 25.61 -10.07
C ALA A 8 0.60 24.78 -11.36
N TYR A 9 1.60 25.01 -12.22
CA TYR A 9 1.80 24.22 -13.44
C TYR A 9 1.92 22.72 -13.14
N VAL A 10 2.75 22.34 -12.17
CA VAL A 10 2.92 20.92 -11.81
C VAL A 10 1.59 20.32 -11.37
N VAL A 11 0.86 20.99 -10.48
CA VAL A 11 -0.43 20.49 -9.96
C VAL A 11 -1.49 20.40 -11.07
N GLU A 12 -1.53 21.37 -11.99
CA GLU A 12 -2.45 21.36 -13.14
C GLU A 12 -2.19 20.17 -14.06
N THR A 13 -0.92 19.83 -14.33
CA THR A 13 -0.60 18.64 -15.15
C THR A 13 -1.07 17.35 -14.49
N LEU A 14 -0.91 17.21 -13.16
CA LEU A 14 -1.43 16.07 -12.41
C LEU A 14 -2.95 16.01 -12.45
N ALA A 15 -3.62 17.15 -12.28
CA ALA A 15 -5.08 17.26 -12.35
C ALA A 15 -5.61 16.81 -13.71
N ARG A 16 -5.06 17.37 -14.80
CA ARG A 16 -5.47 17.06 -16.17
C ARG A 16 -5.26 15.58 -16.52
N ALA A 17 -4.14 15.01 -16.08
CA ALA A 17 -3.81 13.62 -16.36
C ALA A 17 -4.72 12.66 -15.57
N CYS A 18 -5.04 12.99 -14.32
CA CYS A 18 -6.04 12.28 -13.52
C CYS A 18 -7.43 12.34 -14.17
N ASP A 19 -7.90 13.53 -14.54
CA ASP A 19 -9.21 13.72 -15.16
C ASP A 19 -9.34 12.96 -16.49
N GLY A 20 -8.27 12.92 -17.28
CA GLY A 20 -8.24 12.15 -18.53
C GLY A 20 -8.34 10.64 -18.31
N CYS A 21 -7.77 10.11 -17.23
CA CYS A 21 -7.98 8.70 -16.87
C CYS A 21 -9.41 8.45 -16.38
N LEU A 22 -9.97 9.36 -15.57
CA LEU A 22 -11.33 9.24 -15.05
C LEU A 22 -12.40 9.35 -16.14
N SER A 23 -12.17 10.14 -17.19
CA SER A 23 -13.07 10.27 -18.34
C SER A 23 -12.94 9.14 -19.38
N GLY A 24 -11.94 8.27 -19.23
CA GLY A 24 -11.61 7.23 -20.21
C GLY A 24 -10.85 7.75 -21.44
N GLU A 25 -10.41 9.01 -21.43
CA GLU A 25 -9.53 9.57 -22.47
C GLU A 25 -8.16 8.88 -22.48
N PHE A 26 -7.64 8.52 -21.30
CA PHE A 26 -6.37 7.84 -21.12
C PHE A 26 -6.55 6.47 -20.48
N ALA A 27 -5.80 5.47 -20.97
CA ALA A 27 -5.86 4.11 -20.44
C ALA A 27 -5.09 3.94 -19.12
N ALA A 28 -4.06 4.76 -18.88
CA ALA A 28 -3.23 4.70 -17.69
C ALA A 28 -2.49 6.03 -17.47
N LEU A 29 -1.99 6.22 -16.24
CA LEU A 29 -1.18 7.37 -15.84
C LEU A 29 0.20 6.90 -15.34
N VAL A 30 1.25 7.53 -15.87
CA VAL A 30 2.63 7.40 -15.36
C VAL A 30 3.10 8.78 -14.93
N THR A 31 3.60 8.90 -13.70
CA THR A 31 4.09 10.17 -13.15
C THR A 31 5.61 10.23 -13.13
N GLY A 32 6.14 11.41 -13.47
CA GLY A 32 7.52 11.76 -13.15
C GLY A 32 7.68 12.19 -11.68
N PRO A 33 8.92 12.34 -11.18
CA PRO A 33 9.14 12.89 -9.85
C PRO A 33 8.70 14.35 -9.77
N VAL A 34 8.10 14.75 -8.64
CA VAL A 34 7.72 16.14 -8.33
C VAL A 34 8.33 16.57 -7.01
N HIS A 35 8.59 17.87 -6.86
CA HIS A 35 9.20 18.42 -5.65
C HIS A 35 8.16 19.01 -4.70
N LYS A 36 7.73 18.23 -3.70
CA LYS A 36 6.69 18.59 -2.72
C LYS A 36 6.94 19.94 -2.05
N GLY A 37 8.17 20.22 -1.62
CA GLY A 37 8.52 21.48 -0.93
C GLY A 37 8.18 22.72 -1.78
N ASN A 38 8.77 22.83 -2.96
CA ASN A 38 8.45 23.87 -3.96
C ASN A 38 6.96 24.04 -4.29
N ILE A 39 6.15 22.97 -4.27
CA ILE A 39 4.68 23.09 -4.47
C ILE A 39 4.02 23.73 -3.24
N ASN A 40 4.39 23.31 -2.03
CA ASN A 40 3.89 23.90 -0.78
C ASN A 40 4.38 25.36 -0.60
N ASP A 41 5.62 25.67 -0.97
CA ASP A 41 6.17 27.03 -0.96
C ASP A 41 5.45 27.96 -1.95
N ALA A 42 4.81 27.40 -2.99
CA ALA A 42 3.92 28.12 -3.90
C ALA A 42 2.52 28.38 -3.30
N GLY A 43 2.27 27.98 -2.05
CA GLY A 43 1.00 28.14 -1.35
C GLY A 43 -0.04 27.06 -1.68
N ILE A 44 0.37 25.94 -2.29
CA ILE A 44 -0.53 24.85 -2.66
C ILE A 44 -0.27 23.66 -1.73
N ALA A 45 -1.27 23.29 -0.92
CA ALA A 45 -1.17 22.12 -0.05
C ALA A 45 -0.98 20.85 -0.89
N PHE A 46 0.16 20.18 -0.73
CA PHE A 46 0.47 18.97 -1.49
C PHE A 46 1.30 18.00 -0.65
N THR A 47 0.71 16.87 -0.29
CA THR A 47 1.35 15.81 0.51
C THR A 47 2.08 14.79 -0.36
N GLY A 48 1.56 14.51 -1.56
CA GLY A 48 2.13 13.54 -2.49
C GLY A 48 1.20 13.20 -3.64
N HIS A 49 1.70 12.41 -4.59
CA HIS A 49 0.91 11.93 -5.73
C HIS A 49 -0.26 11.05 -5.29
N THR A 50 0.01 10.10 -4.40
CA THR A 50 -0.96 9.12 -3.94
C THR A 50 -2.18 9.80 -3.32
N GLU A 51 -1.94 10.72 -2.39
CA GLU A 51 -2.99 11.46 -1.71
C GLU A 51 -3.72 12.42 -2.67
N PHE A 52 -2.99 13.09 -3.56
CA PHE A 52 -3.60 13.98 -4.57
C PHE A 52 -4.56 13.21 -5.50
N PHE A 53 -4.16 12.03 -5.97
CA PHE A 53 -5.01 11.23 -6.85
C PHE A 53 -6.15 10.54 -6.10
N GLU A 54 -5.93 10.08 -4.87
CA GLU A 54 -6.99 9.53 -4.02
C GLU A 54 -8.12 10.54 -3.82
N GLU A 55 -7.78 11.77 -3.43
CA GLU A 55 -8.75 12.85 -3.24
C GLU A 55 -9.47 13.20 -4.56
N ARG A 56 -8.71 13.43 -5.63
CA ARG A 56 -9.27 13.86 -6.92
C ARG A 56 -10.15 12.80 -7.57
N ALA A 57 -9.75 11.53 -7.49
CA ALA A 57 -10.52 10.39 -7.99
C ALA A 57 -11.69 10.01 -7.06
N LYS A 58 -11.78 10.62 -5.87
CA LYS A 58 -12.74 10.27 -4.83
C LYS A 58 -12.66 8.78 -4.47
N ALA A 59 -11.45 8.23 -4.49
CA ALA A 59 -11.23 6.87 -4.04
C ALA A 59 -11.41 6.83 -2.52
N SER A 60 -12.11 5.81 -2.01
CA SER A 60 -12.27 5.64 -0.56
C SER A 60 -10.95 5.28 0.11
N LYS A 61 -10.10 4.55 -0.61
CA LYS A 61 -8.80 4.07 -0.15
C LYS A 61 -7.89 3.75 -1.33
N VAL A 62 -6.60 4.02 -1.16
CA VAL A 62 -5.54 3.54 -2.06
C VAL A 62 -4.54 2.64 -1.35
N VAL A 63 -3.95 1.71 -2.12
CA VAL A 63 -2.88 0.83 -1.65
C VAL A 63 -1.61 1.15 -2.43
N MET A 64 -0.54 1.47 -1.70
CA MET A 64 0.78 1.65 -2.30
C MET A 64 1.45 0.28 -2.46
N MET A 65 1.94 0.00 -3.66
CA MET A 65 2.69 -1.21 -3.97
C MET A 65 3.96 -0.89 -4.75
N LEU A 66 5.07 -1.47 -4.31
CA LEU A 66 6.33 -1.52 -5.05
C LEU A 66 6.42 -2.85 -5.78
N ALA A 67 6.82 -2.84 -7.06
CA ALA A 67 6.87 -4.04 -7.87
C ALA A 67 8.15 -4.10 -8.71
N THR A 68 8.74 -5.29 -8.76
CA THR A 68 9.72 -5.74 -9.76
C THR A 68 9.11 -6.91 -10.54
N GLU A 69 9.88 -7.51 -11.45
CA GLU A 69 9.45 -8.73 -12.15
C GLU A 69 9.25 -9.91 -11.17
N GLU A 70 10.06 -9.99 -10.12
CA GLU A 70 10.10 -11.12 -9.20
C GLU A 70 9.28 -10.90 -7.92
N LEU A 71 9.11 -9.65 -7.48
CA LEU A 71 8.53 -9.34 -6.17
C LEU A 71 7.56 -8.16 -6.24
N ARG A 72 6.43 -8.31 -5.56
CA ARG A 72 5.46 -7.23 -5.30
C ARG A 72 5.28 -7.08 -3.80
N VAL A 73 5.40 -5.86 -3.30
CA VAL A 73 5.25 -5.53 -1.87
C VAL A 73 4.25 -4.40 -1.74
N ALA A 74 3.06 -4.75 -1.23
CA ALA A 74 2.06 -3.77 -0.83
C ALA A 74 2.26 -3.36 0.63
N LEU A 75 1.95 -2.11 0.95
CA LEU A 75 2.18 -1.53 2.27
C LEU A 75 0.84 -1.28 2.99
N VAL A 76 0.72 -1.77 4.22
CA VAL A 76 -0.45 -1.50 5.08
C VAL A 76 -0.47 -0.03 5.53
N THR A 77 0.70 0.51 5.84
CA THR A 77 0.92 1.91 6.21
C THR A 77 2.04 2.50 5.36
N THR A 78 1.95 3.77 5.00
CA THR A 78 2.98 4.47 4.21
C THR A 78 3.83 5.38 5.10
N HIS A 79 3.67 6.70 5.00
CA HIS A 79 4.55 7.70 5.60
C HIS A 79 4.13 8.07 7.02
N LEU A 80 4.10 7.09 7.94
CA LEU A 80 3.83 7.32 9.36
C LEU A 80 5.11 7.31 10.20
N PRO A 81 5.19 8.10 11.30
CA PRO A 81 6.21 7.92 12.31
C PRO A 81 6.16 6.49 12.86
N LEU A 82 7.32 5.86 13.06
CA LEU A 82 7.41 4.46 13.53
C LEU A 82 6.55 4.19 14.78
N LYS A 83 6.55 5.13 15.74
CA LYS A 83 5.77 5.03 16.98
C LYS A 83 4.24 4.98 16.79
N ALA A 84 3.75 5.35 15.60
CA ALA A 84 2.32 5.39 15.29
C ALA A 84 1.87 4.18 14.45
N ILE A 85 2.78 3.29 14.06
CA ILE A 85 2.46 2.19 13.15
C ILE A 85 1.56 1.16 13.84
N SER A 86 1.90 0.72 15.04
CA SER A 86 1.12 -0.33 15.74
C SER A 86 -0.32 0.10 15.98
N GLU A 87 -0.54 1.34 16.41
CA GLU A 87 -1.89 1.90 16.63
C GLU A 87 -2.68 2.09 15.32
N ALA A 88 -2.00 2.33 14.20
CA ALA A 88 -2.66 2.54 12.92
C ALA A 88 -3.15 1.24 12.27
N ILE A 89 -2.58 0.09 12.61
CA ILE A 89 -2.95 -1.19 12.04
C ILE A 89 -4.17 -1.71 12.79
N THR A 90 -5.30 -1.78 12.09
CA THR A 90 -6.56 -2.34 12.60
C THR A 90 -7.04 -3.50 11.73
N PRO A 91 -7.91 -4.39 12.24
CA PRO A 91 -8.47 -5.48 11.44
C PRO A 91 -9.21 -4.96 10.19
N GLU A 92 -9.92 -3.84 10.32
CA GLU A 92 -10.67 -3.20 9.24
C GLU A 92 -9.74 -2.68 8.16
N LEU A 93 -8.65 -1.99 8.56
CA LEU A 93 -7.65 -1.49 7.63
C LEU A 93 -7.00 -2.64 6.85
N LEU A 94 -6.62 -3.72 7.55
CA LEU A 94 -6.02 -4.89 6.91
C LEU A 94 -6.96 -5.51 5.88
N ARG A 95 -8.25 -5.73 6.23
CA ARG A 95 -9.23 -6.28 5.29
C ARG A 95 -9.41 -5.40 4.07
N GLU A 96 -9.52 -4.08 4.26
CA GLU A 96 -9.67 -3.13 3.16
C GLU A 96 -8.47 -3.19 2.20
N ILE A 97 -7.25 -3.15 2.74
CA ILE A 97 -6.02 -3.21 1.94
C ILE A 97 -5.87 -4.55 1.21
N ILE A 98 -6.13 -5.66 1.90
CA ILE A 98 -6.04 -7.01 1.33
C ILE A 98 -7.09 -7.18 0.22
N THR A 99 -8.31 -6.66 0.40
CA THR A 99 -9.37 -6.70 -0.62
C THR A 99 -8.99 -5.91 -1.87
N ILE A 100 -8.47 -4.69 -1.70
CA ILE A 100 -8.01 -3.86 -2.82
C ILE A 100 -6.85 -4.53 -3.55
N LEU A 101 -5.90 -5.08 -2.80
CA LEU A 101 -4.73 -5.76 -3.36
C LEU A 101 -5.14 -6.99 -4.19
N ASP A 102 -5.99 -7.87 -3.65
CA ASP A 102 -6.47 -9.05 -4.39
C ASP A 102 -7.25 -8.64 -5.65
N HIS A 103 -8.15 -7.66 -5.52
CA HIS A 103 -8.89 -7.15 -6.66
C HIS A 103 -7.96 -6.65 -7.77
N ASP A 104 -6.98 -5.83 -7.44
CA ASP A 104 -6.04 -5.25 -8.41
C ASP A 104 -5.06 -6.29 -8.97
N LEU A 105 -4.64 -7.29 -8.18
CA LEU A 105 -3.83 -8.41 -8.69
C LEU A 105 -4.61 -9.22 -9.74
N ARG A 106 -5.93 -9.38 -9.56
CA ARG A 106 -6.80 -10.04 -10.55
C ARG A 106 -7.01 -9.19 -11.78
N THR A 107 -7.44 -7.94 -11.61
CA THR A 107 -7.94 -7.11 -12.71
C THR A 107 -6.84 -6.37 -13.46
N LYS A 108 -5.76 -5.95 -12.79
CA LYS A 108 -4.66 -5.17 -13.38
C LYS A 108 -3.43 -6.00 -13.66
N PHE A 109 -3.19 -7.08 -12.90
CA PHE A 109 -2.05 -7.98 -13.11
C PHE A 109 -2.44 -9.32 -13.75
N GLY A 110 -3.73 -9.60 -13.94
CA GLY A 110 -4.21 -10.81 -14.62
C GLY A 110 -3.97 -12.10 -13.83
N ILE A 111 -3.79 -12.02 -12.51
CA ILE A 111 -3.54 -13.18 -11.65
C ILE A 111 -4.88 -13.74 -11.20
N ALA A 112 -5.32 -14.85 -11.79
CA ALA A 112 -6.65 -15.40 -11.56
C ALA A 112 -6.93 -15.80 -10.09
N GLN A 113 -5.90 -16.26 -9.37
CA GLN A 113 -5.96 -16.62 -7.94
C GLN A 113 -4.70 -16.05 -7.25
N PRO A 114 -4.73 -14.80 -6.79
CA PRO A 114 -3.61 -14.19 -6.09
C PRO A 114 -3.30 -14.91 -4.78
N HIS A 115 -2.01 -15.20 -4.55
CA HIS A 115 -1.51 -15.68 -3.26
C HIS A 115 -0.81 -14.53 -2.55
N VAL A 116 -1.37 -14.07 -1.43
CA VAL A 116 -0.86 -12.91 -0.67
C VAL A 116 -0.18 -13.38 0.62
N LEU A 117 1.09 -13.02 0.78
CA LEU A 117 1.82 -13.20 2.03
C LEU A 117 1.74 -11.91 2.85
N VAL A 118 1.41 -12.06 4.13
CA VAL A 118 1.25 -10.98 5.11
C VAL A 118 2.36 -11.08 6.15
N CYS A 119 3.14 -10.02 6.28
CA CYS A 119 4.16 -9.91 7.31
C CYS A 119 3.52 -9.71 8.69
N GLY A 120 4.17 -10.23 9.74
CA GLY A 120 3.91 -9.78 11.11
C GLY A 120 4.35 -8.32 11.28
N LEU A 121 3.76 -7.64 12.26
CA LEU A 121 4.18 -6.31 12.69
C LEU A 121 5.40 -6.43 13.61
N ASN A 122 5.33 -7.33 14.58
CA ASN A 122 6.37 -7.54 15.56
C ASN A 122 7.46 -8.47 15.04
N PRO A 123 8.69 -8.36 15.55
CA PRO A 123 9.72 -9.38 15.35
C PRO A 123 9.16 -10.76 15.64
N HIS A 124 9.52 -11.74 14.80
CA HIS A 124 9.02 -13.12 14.91
C HIS A 124 7.49 -13.24 14.93
N ALA A 125 6.76 -12.28 14.36
CA ALA A 125 5.30 -12.24 14.37
C ALA A 125 4.74 -12.37 15.80
N GLY A 126 5.36 -11.65 16.75
CA GLY A 126 4.93 -11.55 18.14
C GLY A 126 5.36 -12.73 19.02
N GLU A 127 6.03 -13.76 18.48
CA GLU A 127 6.48 -14.95 19.20
C GLU A 127 5.37 -15.53 20.11
N GLY A 128 4.18 -15.74 19.55
CA GLY A 128 3.03 -16.26 20.30
C GLY A 128 2.50 -15.33 21.40
N GLY A 129 2.78 -14.03 21.30
CA GLY A 129 2.38 -13.02 22.29
C GLY A 129 3.52 -12.58 23.22
N HIS A 130 4.70 -13.22 23.15
CA HIS A 130 5.85 -12.86 23.99
C HIS A 130 6.57 -11.59 23.54
N MET A 131 6.38 -11.15 22.29
CA MET A 131 7.00 -9.97 21.69
C MET A 131 5.96 -9.03 21.07
N GLY A 132 4.87 -8.78 21.78
CA GLY A 132 3.72 -8.01 21.28
C GLY A 132 2.54 -8.93 20.92
N THR A 133 1.33 -8.37 20.93
CA THR A 133 0.08 -9.14 20.77
C THR A 133 -0.71 -8.74 19.53
N GLU A 134 -0.24 -7.75 18.77
CA GLU A 134 -0.89 -7.24 17.57
C GLU A 134 -1.16 -8.32 16.53
N GLU A 135 -0.32 -9.35 16.42
CA GLU A 135 -0.59 -10.49 15.55
C GLU A 135 -1.85 -11.27 15.95
N ILE A 136 -1.99 -11.55 17.25
CA ILE A 136 -3.09 -12.34 17.81
C ILE A 136 -4.37 -11.52 17.77
N ASP A 137 -4.28 -10.26 18.19
CA ASP A 137 -5.43 -9.41 18.42
C ASP A 137 -5.94 -8.77 17.12
N THR A 138 -5.05 -8.51 16.16
CA THR A 138 -5.37 -7.71 14.97
C THR A 138 -4.98 -8.37 13.65
N ILE A 139 -3.73 -8.80 13.47
CA ILE A 139 -3.25 -9.20 12.12
C ILE A 139 -3.87 -10.52 11.67
N ILE A 140 -3.83 -11.56 12.48
CA ILE A 140 -4.42 -12.86 12.14
C ILE A 140 -5.94 -12.73 11.93
N PRO A 141 -6.72 -12.07 12.82
CA PRO A 141 -8.15 -11.84 12.59
C PRO A 141 -8.46 -10.93 11.38
N GLY A 142 -7.58 -9.98 11.07
CA GLY A 142 -7.71 -9.05 9.94
C GLY A 142 -7.41 -9.70 8.59
N ALA A 143 -6.41 -10.58 8.54
CA ALA A 143 -5.98 -11.27 7.32
C ALA A 143 -6.95 -12.38 6.86
N GLY A 144 -7.85 -12.84 7.73
CA GLY A 144 -8.87 -13.85 7.42
C GLY A 144 -8.53 -15.25 7.91
N ARG A 145 -9.51 -16.17 7.83
CA ARG A 145 -9.44 -17.51 8.45
C ARG A 145 -8.41 -18.45 7.82
N ASP A 146 -8.05 -18.21 6.56
CA ASP A 146 -7.05 -19.02 5.84
C ASP A 146 -5.64 -18.44 5.92
N ALA A 147 -5.38 -17.53 6.87
CA ALA A 147 -4.05 -17.12 7.28
C ALA A 147 -3.26 -18.31 7.88
N ARG A 148 -2.81 -19.24 7.04
CA ARG A 148 -1.95 -20.35 7.46
C ARG A 148 -0.53 -19.80 7.66
N LYS A 149 0.19 -20.31 8.67
CA LYS A 149 1.66 -20.14 8.69
C LYS A 149 2.17 -20.81 7.41
N GLY A 150 2.85 -20.06 6.53
CA GLY A 150 3.30 -20.62 5.26
C GLY A 150 4.18 -21.85 5.48
N ASP A 151 3.88 -22.95 4.78
CA ASP A 151 4.71 -24.17 4.78
C ASP A 151 5.97 -23.97 3.91
N GLU A 152 7.10 -24.49 4.38
CA GLU A 152 8.44 -24.33 3.78
C GLU A 152 8.81 -25.51 2.86
N PRO A 153 9.45 -25.31 1.69
CA PRO A 153 10.42 -26.27 1.16
C PRO A 153 11.73 -26.08 1.92
N GLN A 154 12.11 -27.06 2.73
CA GLN A 154 13.35 -27.07 3.51
C GLN A 154 14.58 -26.73 2.66
N ARG A 155 15.18 -25.55 2.88
CA ARG A 155 16.63 -25.29 2.81
C ARG A 155 16.96 -23.87 3.30
N SER A 156 17.82 -23.80 4.32
CA SER A 156 18.69 -22.68 4.70
C SER A 156 18.13 -21.54 5.58
N ALA A 157 18.26 -21.74 6.91
CA ALA A 157 18.75 -20.79 7.93
C ALA A 157 18.53 -19.26 7.71
N ALA A 158 17.29 -18.81 7.82
CA ALA A 158 16.91 -17.49 8.37
C ALA A 158 15.47 -17.62 8.91
N GLY A 159 15.17 -16.99 10.05
CA GLY A 159 13.97 -17.25 10.86
C GLY A 159 12.62 -17.10 10.13
N ARG A 160 11.76 -18.08 10.36
CA ARG A 160 10.39 -18.37 9.85
C ARG A 160 9.31 -17.40 10.39
N HIS A 161 8.14 -17.11 9.79
CA HIS A 161 7.48 -17.30 8.48
C HIS A 161 6.46 -16.13 8.31
N PRO A 162 6.24 -15.55 7.11
CA PRO A 162 5.06 -14.72 6.86
C PRO A 162 3.76 -15.55 6.92
N LEU A 163 2.64 -14.93 7.29
CA LEU A 163 1.31 -15.54 7.24
C LEU A 163 0.87 -15.58 5.77
N SER A 164 0.43 -16.73 5.25
CA SER A 164 -0.18 -16.80 3.92
C SER A 164 -1.68 -16.61 4.04
N ALA A 165 -2.25 -15.55 3.46
CA ALA A 165 -3.70 -15.37 3.41
C ALA A 165 -4.23 -15.86 2.06
N GLU A 166 -5.15 -16.82 2.08
CA GLU A 166 -6.01 -17.15 0.94
C GLU A 166 -7.34 -16.41 1.11
N ILE A 167 -7.72 -15.61 0.11
CA ILE A 167 -9.03 -14.93 0.08
C ILE A 167 -9.89 -15.76 -0.86
N SER A 168 -10.87 -16.47 -0.29
CA SER A 168 -11.86 -17.25 -1.05
C SER A 168 -12.97 -16.38 -1.62
#